data_AF-A0A663FH06-F1
#
_entry.id   AF-A0A663FH06-F1
#
_cell.length_a   1.000
_cell.length_b   1.000
_cell.length_c   1.000
_cell.angle_alpha   90.00
_cell.angle_beta   90.00
_cell.angle_gamma   90.00
#
_symmetry.space_group_name_H-M   'P 1'
#
loop_
_entity.id
_entity.type
_entity.pdbx_description
1 polymer ?
#
loop_
_entity_poly.entity_id
_entity_poly.type
_entity_poly.pdbx_seq_one_letter_code
_entity_poly.pdbx_strand_id
1 'polypeptide(L)'
;YRAPVPVANTVEEQRARWERKRSRTAKELLETEHKYLEQLDLVVTFFVTILKAKGTLKPAVLDTIFGPLESIYSASLVLSLHLERGNLGPGLENFCQNLELYGHYAENLEQANKTLKEQLRKKKSFRRFKKLQETRPQFQGRKLEDLLPLPLQRLHQCNIYSIVITSEYAAIISEAVKSISEVSRWVQDTVRKRENSLQLLRVQKLLKGQKTQVLTPGRWYIREGWLLVVPSKGEELKRRMFFLFSDIFIATKPCHPLHPLNSNKLACQAVYPLHQCVVDKVFGHTQSQGGLLSLSFPHKTLLLMSSEQQDINDWYQSLTAAVR
;
A
#
# COMPACT_ATOMS: atom_id res chain seq x y z
N TYR A 1 -51.62 25.76 -28.56
CA TYR A 1 -51.68 24.75 -27.50
C TYR A 1 -50.51 23.79 -27.64
N ARG A 2 -49.43 24.00 -26.88
CA ARG A 2 -48.30 23.06 -26.79
C ARG A 2 -48.63 22.11 -25.64
N ALA A 3 -48.79 20.81 -25.93
CA ALA A 3 -49.03 19.82 -24.90
C ALA A 3 -47.86 19.77 -23.91
N PRO A 4 -48.10 19.66 -22.60
CA PRO A 4 -47.03 19.49 -21.62
C PRO A 4 -46.38 18.12 -21.84
N VAL A 5 -45.06 18.12 -22.02
CA VAL A 5 -44.25 16.90 -22.10
C VAL A 5 -44.33 16.18 -20.73
N PRO A 6 -44.56 14.86 -20.66
CA PRO A 6 -44.76 14.18 -19.38
C PRO A 6 -43.43 14.09 -18.62
N VAL A 7 -43.30 14.88 -17.55
CA VAL A 7 -42.15 14.86 -16.64
C VAL A 7 -42.02 13.49 -15.92
N ALA A 8 -43.12 12.73 -15.81
CA ALA A 8 -43.17 11.42 -15.16
C ALA A 8 -42.26 10.35 -15.82
N ASN A 9 -42.15 10.35 -17.15
CA ASN A 9 -41.38 9.32 -17.88
C ASN A 9 -39.87 9.40 -17.56
N THR A 10 -39.34 10.59 -17.30
CA THR A 10 -37.90 10.77 -17.02
C THR A 10 -37.47 10.23 -15.65
N VAL A 11 -38.33 10.32 -14.63
CA VAL A 11 -38.03 9.82 -13.27
C VAL A 11 -38.17 8.31 -13.20
N GLU A 12 -39.15 7.74 -13.89
CA GLU A 12 -39.34 6.27 -13.98
C GLU A 12 -38.24 5.60 -14.80
N GLU A 13 -37.82 6.21 -15.91
CA GLU A 13 -36.66 5.74 -16.69
C GLU A 13 -35.36 5.84 -15.89
N GLN A 14 -35.17 6.90 -15.11
CA GLN A 14 -34.03 7.04 -14.19
C GLN A 14 -34.06 5.95 -13.12
N ARG A 15 -35.21 5.71 -12.46
CA ARG A 15 -35.38 4.63 -11.48
C ARG A 15 -35.12 3.25 -12.08
N ALA A 16 -35.64 2.97 -13.27
CA ALA A 16 -35.42 1.70 -13.96
C ALA A 16 -33.95 1.52 -14.38
N ARG A 17 -33.27 2.60 -14.80
CA ARG A 17 -31.83 2.59 -15.09
C ARG A 17 -31.01 2.31 -13.84
N TRP A 18 -31.37 2.91 -12.71
CA TRP A 18 -30.75 2.67 -11.41
C TRP A 18 -30.98 1.25 -10.93
N GLU A 19 -32.19 0.71 -11.05
CA GLU A 19 -32.49 -0.69 -10.72
C GLU A 19 -31.62 -1.65 -11.51
N ARG A 20 -31.56 -1.48 -12.84
CA ARG A 20 -30.70 -2.29 -13.71
C ARG A 20 -29.22 -2.15 -13.40
N LYS A 21 -28.77 -0.98 -12.91
CA LYS A 21 -27.38 -0.78 -12.50
C LYS A 21 -27.11 -1.48 -11.16
N ARG A 22 -28.01 -1.38 -10.18
CA ARG A 22 -27.94 -2.11 -8.90
C ARG A 22 -27.91 -3.62 -9.10
N SER A 23 -28.82 -4.18 -9.90
CA SER A 23 -28.85 -5.61 -10.16
C SER A 23 -27.57 -6.09 -10.85
N ARG A 24 -26.97 -5.28 -11.73
CA ARG A 24 -25.67 -5.58 -12.34
C ARG A 24 -24.53 -5.54 -11.33
N THR A 25 -24.41 -4.46 -10.55
CA THR A 25 -23.35 -4.33 -9.54
C THR A 25 -23.47 -5.37 -8.43
N ALA A 26 -24.68 -5.69 -7.98
CA ALA A 26 -24.92 -6.75 -7.00
C ALA A 26 -24.56 -8.14 -7.56
N LYS A 27 -24.89 -8.40 -8.83
CA LYS A 27 -24.53 -9.65 -9.50
C LYS A 27 -23.01 -9.77 -9.69
N GLU A 28 -22.34 -8.70 -10.12
CA GLU A 28 -20.88 -8.66 -10.22
C GLU A 28 -20.22 -8.84 -8.84
N LEU A 29 -20.76 -8.21 -7.79
CA LEU A 29 -20.29 -8.37 -6.42
C LEU A 29 -20.41 -9.82 -5.95
N LEU A 30 -21.54 -10.47 -6.25
CA LEU A 30 -21.80 -11.87 -5.94
C LEU A 30 -20.85 -12.81 -6.70
N GLU A 31 -20.72 -12.64 -8.02
CA GLU A 31 -19.81 -13.45 -8.84
C GLU A 31 -18.35 -13.33 -8.38
N THR A 32 -17.94 -12.13 -7.97
CA THR A 32 -16.60 -11.92 -7.40
C THR A 32 -16.45 -12.44 -5.98
N GLU A 33 -17.52 -12.44 -5.17
CA GLU A 33 -17.55 -13.05 -3.83
C GLU A 33 -17.37 -14.57 -3.93
N HIS A 34 -18.10 -15.24 -4.84
CA HIS A 34 -17.96 -16.69 -5.04
C HIS A 34 -16.53 -17.08 -5.41
N LYS A 35 -15.92 -16.38 -6.39
CA LYS A 35 -14.52 -16.64 -6.78
C LYS A 35 -13.53 -16.41 -5.63
N TYR A 36 -13.80 -15.43 -4.78
CA TYR A 36 -12.98 -15.14 -3.60
C TYR A 36 -13.14 -16.24 -2.54
N LEU A 37 -14.38 -16.66 -2.25
CA LEU A 37 -14.68 -17.74 -1.32
C LEU A 37 -14.09 -19.09 -1.77
N GLU A 38 -14.16 -19.41 -3.06
CA GLU A 38 -13.47 -20.57 -3.63
C GLU A 38 -11.97 -20.53 -3.32
N GLN A 39 -11.32 -19.38 -3.55
CA GLN A 39 -9.88 -19.24 -3.29
C GLN A 39 -9.54 -19.33 -1.80
N LEU A 40 -10.37 -18.76 -0.92
CA LEU A 40 -10.18 -18.88 0.52
C LEU A 40 -10.42 -20.30 1.02
N ASP A 41 -11.44 -20.98 0.53
CA ASP A 41 -11.71 -22.37 0.88
C ASP A 41 -10.51 -23.27 0.52
N LEU A 42 -9.87 -23.04 -0.63
CA LEU A 42 -8.64 -23.75 -0.97
C LEU A 42 -7.55 -23.58 0.09
N VAL A 43 -7.37 -22.37 0.61
CA VAL A 43 -6.38 -22.10 1.66
C VAL A 43 -6.79 -22.75 2.98
N VAL A 44 -8.04 -22.56 3.41
CA VAL A 44 -8.55 -23.12 4.67
C VAL A 44 -8.48 -24.65 4.64
N THR A 45 -9.03 -25.27 3.60
CA THR A 45 -9.13 -26.73 3.48
C THR A 45 -7.78 -27.39 3.24
N PHE A 46 -6.96 -26.92 2.28
CA PHE A 46 -5.72 -27.63 1.91
C PHE A 46 -4.49 -27.21 2.72
N PHE A 47 -4.50 -26.02 3.34
CA PHE A 47 -3.44 -25.60 4.24
C PHE A 47 -3.87 -25.66 5.70
N VAL A 48 -4.85 -24.88 6.12
CA VAL A 48 -5.16 -24.71 7.56
C VAL A 48 -5.59 -26.03 8.19
N THR A 49 -6.62 -26.69 7.65
CA THR A 49 -7.19 -27.94 8.17
C THR A 49 -6.15 -29.07 8.15
N ILE A 50 -5.45 -29.25 7.02
CA ILE A 50 -4.46 -30.34 6.89
C ILE A 50 -3.22 -30.09 7.77
N LEU A 51 -2.75 -28.85 7.92
CA LEU A 51 -1.62 -28.55 8.79
C LEU A 51 -1.97 -28.71 10.27
N LYS A 52 -3.19 -28.35 10.67
CA LYS A 52 -3.73 -28.63 12.01
C LYS A 52 -3.79 -30.14 12.26
N ALA A 53 -4.38 -30.91 11.34
CA ALA A 53 -4.52 -32.36 11.48
C ALA A 53 -3.18 -33.12 11.48
N LYS A 54 -2.22 -32.71 10.62
CA LYS A 54 -0.89 -33.36 10.54
C LYS A 54 0.09 -32.90 11.63
N GLY A 55 -0.23 -31.88 12.41
CA GLY A 55 0.66 -31.32 13.44
C GLY A 55 2.04 -30.86 12.92
N THR A 56 2.16 -30.55 11.62
CA THR A 56 3.46 -30.23 11.00
C THR A 56 4.03 -28.90 11.53
N LEU A 57 3.15 -27.99 11.95
CA LEU A 57 3.46 -26.71 12.59
C LEU A 57 2.77 -26.63 13.95
N LYS A 58 3.37 -25.90 14.89
CA LYS A 58 2.75 -25.64 16.20
C LYS A 58 1.53 -24.73 15.99
N PRO A 59 0.45 -24.87 16.79
CA PRO A 59 -0.75 -24.03 16.68
C PRO A 59 -0.44 -22.53 16.64
N ALA A 60 0.38 -22.04 17.58
CA ALA A 60 0.80 -20.62 17.61
C ALA A 60 1.46 -20.13 16.30
N VAL A 61 2.19 -21.00 15.60
CA VAL A 61 2.83 -20.66 14.31
C VAL A 61 1.79 -20.63 13.19
N LEU A 62 0.79 -21.51 13.24
CA LEU A 62 -0.33 -21.49 12.29
C LEU A 62 -1.17 -20.23 12.49
N ASP A 63 -1.50 -19.88 13.73
CA ASP A 63 -2.24 -18.66 14.06
C ASP A 63 -1.45 -17.41 13.63
N THR A 64 -0.12 -17.43 13.74
CA THR A 64 0.72 -16.33 13.24
C THR A 64 0.67 -16.23 11.70
N ILE A 65 0.70 -17.35 10.97
CA ILE A 65 0.74 -17.37 9.49
C ILE A 65 -0.64 -17.06 8.88
N PHE A 66 -1.70 -17.67 9.40
CA PHE A 66 -3.03 -17.59 8.82
C PHE A 66 -3.93 -16.58 9.54
N GLY A 67 -3.65 -16.20 10.79
CA GLY A 67 -4.48 -15.26 11.53
C GLY A 67 -5.95 -15.69 11.60
N PRO A 68 -6.89 -14.75 11.64
CA PRO A 68 -8.33 -15.04 11.68
C PRO A 68 -8.91 -15.43 10.31
N LEU A 69 -8.17 -16.16 9.45
CA LEU A 69 -8.64 -16.49 8.10
C LEU A 69 -9.93 -17.33 8.08
N GLU A 70 -10.09 -18.27 9.01
CA GLU A 70 -11.32 -19.06 9.16
C GLU A 70 -12.52 -18.19 9.54
N SER A 71 -12.30 -17.19 10.41
CA SER A 71 -13.34 -16.22 10.81
C SER A 71 -13.70 -15.29 9.66
N ILE A 72 -12.70 -14.82 8.90
CA ILE A 72 -12.88 -14.02 7.68
C ILE A 72 -13.68 -14.81 6.65
N TYR A 73 -13.31 -16.07 6.39
CA TYR A 73 -14.04 -16.96 5.48
C TYR A 73 -15.51 -17.12 5.91
N SER A 74 -15.74 -17.37 7.20
CA SER A 74 -17.10 -17.53 7.75
C SER A 74 -17.94 -16.26 7.58
N ALA A 75 -17.36 -15.07 7.85
CA ALA A 75 -18.02 -13.79 7.65
C ALA A 75 -18.35 -13.53 6.17
N SER A 76 -17.40 -13.81 5.26
CA SER A 76 -17.59 -13.69 3.82
C SER A 76 -18.65 -14.66 3.28
N LEU A 77 -18.76 -15.86 3.85
CA LEU A 77 -19.83 -16.81 3.49
C LEU A 77 -21.21 -16.27 3.86
N VAL A 78 -21.36 -15.69 5.06
CA VAL A 78 -22.61 -15.04 5.48
C VAL A 78 -22.96 -13.88 4.54
N LEU A 79 -21.98 -13.04 4.19
CA LEU A 79 -22.19 -11.99 3.19
C LEU A 79 -22.70 -12.57 1.86
N SER A 80 -22.06 -13.61 1.32
CA SER A 80 -22.51 -14.24 0.06
C SER A 80 -23.95 -14.74 0.13
N LEU A 81 -24.36 -15.38 1.23
CA LEU A 81 -25.74 -15.85 1.42
C LEU A 81 -26.76 -14.69 1.42
N HIS A 82 -26.40 -13.55 2.00
CA HIS A 82 -27.23 -12.36 1.95
C HIS A 82 -27.30 -11.75 0.53
N LEU A 83 -26.19 -11.75 -0.20
CA LEU A 83 -26.12 -11.28 -1.59
C LEU A 83 -26.98 -12.13 -2.53
N GLU A 84 -26.97 -13.47 -2.38
CA GLU A 84 -27.80 -14.40 -3.17
C GLU A 84 -29.30 -14.15 -2.95
N ARG A 85 -29.69 -13.76 -1.74
CA ARG A 85 -31.07 -13.42 -1.37
C ARG A 85 -31.47 -11.99 -1.75
N GLY A 86 -30.57 -11.20 -2.34
CA GLY A 86 -30.81 -9.79 -2.67
C GLY A 86 -30.81 -8.84 -1.47
N ASN A 87 -30.40 -9.31 -0.29
CA ASN A 87 -30.43 -8.55 0.97
C ASN A 87 -29.11 -7.82 1.22
N LEU A 88 -28.84 -6.79 0.40
CA LEU A 88 -27.58 -6.02 0.47
C LEU A 88 -27.36 -5.33 1.82
N GLY A 89 -28.39 -4.73 2.41
CA GLY A 89 -28.28 -3.99 3.68
C GLY A 89 -27.79 -4.86 4.84
N PRO A 90 -28.55 -5.90 5.24
CA PRO A 90 -28.14 -6.81 6.32
C PRO A 90 -26.82 -7.53 6.05
N GLY A 91 -26.53 -7.87 4.79
CA GLY A 91 -25.25 -8.48 4.41
C GLY A 91 -24.08 -7.53 4.66
N LEU A 92 -24.20 -6.27 4.26
CA LEU A 92 -23.17 -5.25 4.49
C LEU A 92 -23.03 -4.90 5.97
N GLU A 93 -24.12 -4.83 6.73
CA GLU A 93 -24.08 -4.63 8.19
C GLU A 93 -23.33 -5.76 8.90
N ASN A 94 -23.61 -7.02 8.54
CA ASN A 94 -22.89 -8.17 9.09
C ASN A 94 -21.41 -8.14 8.69
N PHE A 95 -21.10 -7.76 7.45
CA PHE A 95 -19.72 -7.55 7.01
C PHE A 95 -19.02 -6.45 7.84
N CYS A 96 -19.73 -5.35 8.13
CA CYS A 96 -19.21 -4.24 8.95
C CYS A 96 -18.81 -4.69 10.35
N GLN A 97 -19.61 -5.53 11.00
CA GLN A 97 -19.30 -6.09 12.33
C GLN A 97 -18.02 -6.93 12.34
N ASN A 98 -17.62 -7.47 11.18
CA ASN A 98 -16.42 -8.31 11.04
C ASN A 98 -15.21 -7.55 10.45
N LEU A 99 -15.33 -6.24 10.22
CA LEU A 99 -14.27 -5.43 9.63
C LEU A 99 -12.99 -5.37 10.47
N GLU A 100 -13.11 -5.45 11.80
CA GLU A 100 -11.96 -5.50 12.72
C GLU A 100 -11.04 -6.70 12.43
N LEU A 101 -11.60 -7.82 11.97
CA LEU A 101 -10.83 -9.01 11.59
C LEU A 101 -9.87 -8.72 10.43
N TYR A 102 -10.32 -7.97 9.43
CA TYR A 102 -9.48 -7.56 8.29
C TYR A 102 -8.40 -6.59 8.72
N GLY A 103 -8.68 -5.78 9.74
CA GLY A 103 -7.72 -4.92 10.39
C GLY A 103 -6.55 -5.62 11.00
N HIS A 104 -6.85 -6.50 11.96
CA HIS A 104 -5.85 -7.34 12.61
C HIS A 104 -5.11 -8.22 11.60
N TYR A 105 -5.81 -8.68 10.56
CA TYR A 105 -5.18 -9.41 9.46
C TYR A 105 -4.16 -8.56 8.71
N ALA A 106 -4.47 -7.29 8.40
CA ALA A 106 -3.57 -6.36 7.72
C ALA A 106 -2.30 -6.07 8.52
N GLU A 107 -2.45 -5.86 9.83
CA GLU A 107 -1.33 -5.64 10.76
C GLU A 107 -0.42 -6.87 10.86
N ASN A 108 -1.02 -8.07 10.94
CA ASN A 108 -0.28 -9.32 11.10
C ASN A 108 0.32 -9.87 9.78
N LEU A 109 -0.13 -9.42 8.61
CA LEU A 109 0.28 -9.99 7.32
C LEU A 109 1.82 -9.96 7.08
N GLU A 110 2.55 -8.99 7.66
CA GLU A 110 4.02 -9.02 7.63
C GLU A 110 4.59 -10.21 8.38
N GLN A 111 4.13 -10.35 9.62
CA GLN A 111 4.64 -11.31 10.55
C GLN A 111 4.27 -12.71 10.10
N ALA A 112 3.07 -12.86 9.52
CA ALA A 112 2.67 -14.04 8.77
C ALA A 112 3.68 -14.38 7.67
N ASN A 113 4.01 -13.43 6.79
CA ASN A 113 4.96 -13.66 5.69
C ASN A 113 6.39 -13.94 6.15
N LYS A 114 6.88 -13.27 7.21
CA LYS A 114 8.19 -13.54 7.81
C LYS A 114 8.23 -14.94 8.40
N THR A 115 7.23 -15.28 9.20
CA THR A 115 7.10 -16.59 9.85
C THR A 115 6.98 -17.69 8.79
N LEU A 116 6.18 -17.48 7.73
CA LEU A 116 6.07 -18.40 6.61
C LEU A 116 7.44 -18.65 5.96
N LYS A 117 8.19 -17.59 5.60
CA LYS A 117 9.54 -17.71 5.03
C LYS A 117 10.51 -18.43 5.96
N GLU A 118 10.46 -18.15 7.26
CA GLU A 118 11.28 -18.83 8.26
C GLU A 118 10.94 -20.30 8.39
N GLN A 119 9.67 -20.68 8.47
CA GLN A 119 9.25 -22.08 8.55
C GLN A 119 9.63 -22.84 7.28
N LEU A 120 9.52 -22.22 6.10
CA LEU A 120 9.98 -22.81 4.84
C LEU A 120 11.48 -23.02 4.78
N ARG A 121 12.27 -22.17 5.45
CA ARG A 121 13.73 -22.35 5.60
C ARG A 121 14.08 -23.44 6.61
N LYS A 122 13.44 -23.45 7.78
CA LYS A 122 13.76 -24.35 8.90
C LYS A 122 13.23 -25.78 8.68
N LYS A 123 12.02 -25.95 8.12
CA LYS A 123 11.34 -27.25 8.05
C LYS A 123 11.22 -27.77 6.61
N LYS A 124 12.06 -28.76 6.26
CA LYS A 124 11.99 -29.46 4.96
C LYS A 124 10.64 -30.13 4.71
N SER A 125 10.03 -30.73 5.74
CA SER A 125 8.69 -31.35 5.66
C SER A 125 7.61 -30.35 5.26
N PHE A 126 7.61 -29.16 5.87
CA PHE A 126 6.68 -28.08 5.54
C PHE A 126 6.90 -27.55 4.12
N ARG A 127 8.15 -27.39 3.68
CA ARG A 127 8.46 -27.02 2.29
C ARG A 127 7.94 -28.03 1.28
N ARG A 128 8.16 -29.33 1.52
CA ARG A 128 7.64 -30.40 0.66
C ARG A 128 6.12 -30.42 0.66
N PHE A 129 5.50 -30.22 1.82
CA PHE A 129 4.06 -30.11 1.97
C PHE A 129 3.49 -28.96 1.13
N LYS A 130 4.01 -27.73 1.28
CA LYS A 130 3.59 -26.56 0.50
C LYS A 130 3.69 -26.83 -0.99
N LYS A 131 4.83 -27.33 -1.46
CA LYS A 131 5.03 -27.66 -2.88
C LYS A 131 3.99 -28.66 -3.38
N LEU A 132 3.67 -29.69 -2.60
CA LEU A 132 2.66 -30.69 -2.96
C LEU A 132 1.25 -30.11 -3.04
N GLN A 133 0.88 -29.18 -2.14
CA GLN A 133 -0.42 -28.52 -2.20
C GLN A 133 -0.51 -27.57 -3.40
N GLU A 134 0.54 -26.81 -3.68
CA GLU A 134 0.56 -25.85 -4.81
C GLU A 134 0.57 -26.54 -6.19
N THR A 135 1.05 -27.79 -6.28
CA THR A 135 0.98 -28.58 -7.53
C THR A 135 -0.41 -29.14 -7.84
N ARG A 136 -1.38 -28.99 -6.94
CA ARG A 136 -2.72 -29.49 -7.17
C ARG A 136 -3.44 -28.68 -8.25
N PRO A 137 -4.30 -29.32 -9.08
CA PRO A 137 -5.00 -28.63 -10.17
C PRO A 137 -5.90 -27.49 -9.67
N GLN A 138 -6.46 -27.62 -8.46
CA GLN A 138 -7.31 -26.60 -7.85
C GLN A 138 -6.58 -25.27 -7.62
N PHE A 139 -5.26 -25.29 -7.40
CA PHE A 139 -4.47 -24.07 -7.16
C PHE A 139 -4.08 -23.34 -8.45
N GLN A 140 -4.23 -23.96 -9.62
CA GLN A 140 -3.91 -23.35 -10.92
C GLN A 140 -2.51 -22.70 -10.97
N GLY A 141 -1.54 -23.28 -10.25
CA GLY A 141 -0.16 -22.74 -10.16
C GLY A 141 0.02 -21.53 -9.25
N ARG A 142 -1.02 -21.08 -8.53
CA ARG A 142 -0.92 -20.00 -7.54
C ARG A 142 -0.17 -20.46 -6.30
N LYS A 143 0.63 -19.57 -5.74
CA LYS A 143 1.38 -19.85 -4.52
C LYS A 143 0.62 -19.35 -3.30
N LEU A 144 0.89 -19.95 -2.13
CA LEU A 144 0.29 -19.52 -0.87
C LEU A 144 0.54 -18.03 -0.60
N GLU A 145 1.74 -17.54 -0.93
CA GLU A 145 2.11 -16.12 -0.78
C GLU A 145 1.22 -15.17 -1.59
N ASP A 146 0.64 -15.64 -2.71
CA ASP A 146 -0.26 -14.86 -3.56
C ASP A 146 -1.71 -14.88 -3.04
N LEU A 147 -2.05 -15.90 -2.23
CA LEU A 147 -3.40 -16.08 -1.69
C LEU A 147 -3.61 -15.39 -0.34
N LEU A 148 -2.57 -15.27 0.49
CA LEU A 148 -2.66 -14.59 1.79
C LEU A 148 -3.09 -13.11 1.69
N PRO A 149 -2.73 -12.32 0.66
CA PRO A 149 -3.21 -10.95 0.53
C PRO A 149 -4.68 -10.80 0.11
N LEU A 150 -5.35 -11.87 -0.35
CA LEU A 150 -6.69 -11.80 -0.94
C LEU A 150 -7.75 -11.15 -0.02
N PRO A 151 -7.80 -11.41 1.31
CA PRO A 151 -8.75 -10.71 2.18
C PRO A 151 -8.66 -9.19 2.15
N LEU A 152 -7.44 -8.64 2.05
CA LEU A 152 -7.24 -7.19 1.98
C LEU A 152 -7.63 -6.64 0.60
N GLN A 153 -7.40 -7.41 -0.47
CA GLN A 153 -7.89 -7.07 -1.80
C GLN A 153 -9.42 -7.07 -1.85
N ARG A 154 -10.07 -8.03 -1.18
CA ARG A 154 -11.53 -8.08 -1.09
C ARG A 154 -12.08 -6.86 -0.35
N LEU A 155 -11.50 -6.49 0.79
CA LEU A 155 -11.89 -5.27 1.51
C LEU A 155 -11.82 -4.02 0.62
N HIS A 156 -10.77 -3.89 -0.21
CA HIS A 156 -10.65 -2.80 -1.15
C HIS A 156 -11.74 -2.81 -2.23
N GLN A 157 -12.03 -3.99 -2.81
CA GLN A 157 -13.10 -4.14 -3.80
C GLN A 157 -14.48 -3.82 -3.20
N CYS A 158 -14.80 -4.35 -2.02
CA CYS A 158 -16.05 -4.06 -1.31
C CYS A 158 -16.23 -2.56 -1.08
N ASN A 159 -15.16 -1.83 -0.74
CA ASN A 159 -15.21 -0.37 -0.61
C ASN A 159 -15.56 0.32 -1.94
N ILE A 160 -14.92 -0.08 -3.05
CA ILE A 160 -15.24 0.47 -4.38
C ILE A 160 -16.71 0.22 -4.75
N TYR A 161 -17.18 -1.02 -4.61
CA TYR A 161 -18.58 -1.36 -4.90
C TYR A 161 -19.54 -0.57 -4.01
N SER A 162 -19.22 -0.40 -2.73
CA SER A 162 -20.01 0.39 -1.78
C SER A 162 -20.10 1.87 -2.17
N ILE A 163 -19.00 2.46 -2.67
CA ILE A 163 -18.98 3.83 -3.20
C ILE A 163 -19.84 3.95 -4.47
N VAL A 164 -19.76 2.97 -5.38
CA VAL A 164 -20.58 2.95 -6.60
C VAL A 164 -22.08 2.91 -6.26
N ILE A 165 -22.44 2.10 -5.25
CA ILE A 165 -23.83 1.96 -4.78
C ILE A 165 -24.32 3.24 -4.07
N THR A 166 -23.46 3.96 -3.35
CA THR A 166 -23.83 5.18 -2.57
C THR A 166 -23.81 6.47 -3.37
N SER A 167 -23.06 6.56 -4.46
CA SER A 167 -23.09 7.74 -5.36
C SER A 167 -24.48 8.04 -5.94
N GLU A 168 -25.44 7.12 -5.77
CA GLU A 168 -26.80 7.22 -6.30
C GLU A 168 -27.92 7.20 -5.23
N TYR A 169 -27.63 7.00 -3.91
CA TYR A 169 -28.63 7.02 -2.80
C TYR A 169 -28.05 7.37 -1.39
N ALA A 170 -28.86 8.04 -0.56
CA ALA A 170 -28.39 8.79 0.64
C ALA A 170 -28.98 8.42 2.02
N ALA A 171 -29.47 7.20 2.30
CA ALA A 171 -29.91 6.89 3.69
C ALA A 171 -29.65 5.45 4.16
N ILE A 172 -30.19 4.44 3.46
CA ILE A 172 -30.30 3.07 4.02
C ILE A 172 -28.97 2.31 4.07
N ILE A 173 -27.99 2.66 3.22
CA ILE A 173 -26.67 1.98 3.16
C ILE A 173 -25.54 2.94 3.59
N SER A 174 -25.87 4.16 4.02
CA SER A 174 -24.87 5.19 4.28
C SER A 174 -23.94 4.81 5.44
N GLU A 175 -24.48 4.22 6.51
CA GLU A 175 -23.70 3.85 7.70
C GLU A 175 -22.79 2.64 7.45
N ALA A 176 -23.30 1.60 6.79
CA ALA A 176 -22.50 0.44 6.41
C ALA A 176 -21.40 0.82 5.41
N VAL A 177 -21.71 1.63 4.39
CA VAL A 177 -20.68 2.11 3.45
C VAL A 177 -19.65 2.98 4.14
N LYS A 178 -20.08 3.89 5.04
CA LYS A 178 -19.17 4.72 5.82
C LYS A 178 -18.20 3.85 6.64
N SER A 179 -18.72 2.83 7.33
CA SER A 179 -17.93 1.89 8.12
C SER A 179 -16.90 1.13 7.25
N ILE A 180 -17.33 0.60 6.10
CA ILE A 180 -16.43 -0.08 5.14
C ILE A 180 -15.36 0.89 4.63
N SER A 181 -15.72 2.11 4.28
CA SER A 181 -14.78 3.12 3.81
C SER A 181 -13.77 3.54 4.88
N GLU A 182 -14.20 3.69 6.13
CA GLU A 182 -13.34 4.03 7.27
C GLU A 182 -12.31 2.92 7.53
N VAL A 183 -12.75 1.67 7.63
CA VAL A 183 -11.83 0.54 7.86
C VAL A 183 -10.92 0.31 6.66
N SER A 184 -11.45 0.40 5.43
CA SER A 184 -10.64 0.30 4.22
C SER A 184 -9.56 1.38 4.18
N ARG A 185 -9.89 2.63 4.55
CA ARG A 185 -8.92 3.73 4.65
C ARG A 185 -7.88 3.46 5.74
N TRP A 186 -8.32 3.04 6.93
CA TRP A 186 -7.40 2.73 8.01
C TRP A 186 -6.45 1.57 7.65
N VAL A 187 -6.93 0.49 7.03
CA VAL A 187 -6.08 -0.60 6.51
C VAL A 187 -5.07 -0.08 5.48
N GLN A 188 -5.51 0.75 4.53
CA GLN A 188 -4.61 1.36 3.55
C GLN A 188 -3.55 2.25 4.21
N ASP A 189 -3.93 3.04 5.20
CA ASP A 189 -3.01 3.90 5.94
C ASP A 189 -2.01 3.08 6.76
N THR A 190 -2.44 1.97 7.37
CA THR A 190 -1.55 1.03 8.06
C THR A 190 -0.53 0.42 7.10
N VAL A 191 -0.97 -0.02 5.91
CA VAL A 191 -0.06 -0.54 4.87
C VAL A 191 0.92 0.55 4.40
N ARG A 192 0.46 1.78 4.18
CA ARG A 192 1.31 2.92 3.77
C ARG A 192 2.33 3.32 4.83
N LYS A 193 1.92 3.45 6.09
CA LYS A 193 2.81 3.76 7.23
C LYS A 193 3.89 2.70 7.40
N ARG A 194 3.52 1.44 7.17
CA ARG A 194 4.44 0.31 7.21
C ARG A 194 5.45 0.33 6.06
N GLU A 195 5.01 0.51 4.81
CA GLU A 195 5.92 0.63 3.67
C GLU A 195 6.89 1.79 3.87
N ASN A 196 6.38 2.93 4.35
CA ASN A 196 7.21 4.06 4.75
C ASN A 196 8.26 3.65 5.81
N SER A 197 7.85 2.96 6.88
CA SER A 197 8.78 2.50 7.93
C SER A 197 9.88 1.57 7.39
N LEU A 198 9.56 0.71 6.42
CA LEU A 198 10.55 -0.13 5.74
C LEU A 198 11.54 0.69 4.91
N GLN A 199 11.07 1.73 4.22
CA GLN A 199 11.94 2.67 3.50
C GLN A 199 12.86 3.43 4.46
N LEU A 200 12.33 3.96 5.57
CA LEU A 200 13.14 4.64 6.60
C LEU A 200 14.22 3.71 7.16
N LEU A 201 13.87 2.44 7.45
CA LEU A 201 14.81 1.44 7.94
C LEU A 201 15.88 1.10 6.90
N ARG A 202 15.50 0.99 5.62
CA ARG A 202 16.44 0.76 4.51
C ARG A 202 17.47 1.89 4.45
N VAL A 203 17.02 3.14 4.43
CA VAL A 203 17.92 4.30 4.40
C VAL A 203 18.79 4.33 5.67
N GLN A 204 18.22 4.10 6.85
CA GLN A 204 19.00 4.06 8.11
C GLN A 204 20.15 3.05 8.05
N LYS A 205 19.94 1.88 7.43
CA LYS A 205 20.97 0.85 7.25
C LYS A 205 22.04 1.22 6.21
N LEU A 206 21.67 2.01 5.20
CA LEU A 206 22.60 2.52 4.18
C LEU A 206 23.53 3.60 4.74
N LEU A 207 23.09 4.38 5.72
CA LEU A 207 23.89 5.43 6.33
C LEU A 207 25.00 4.84 7.23
N LYS A 208 26.20 5.42 7.14
CA LYS A 208 27.33 5.09 8.02
C LYS A 208 27.13 5.74 9.39
N GLY A 209 27.08 4.90 10.43
CA GLY A 209 26.93 5.32 11.82
C GLY A 209 25.47 5.59 12.22
N GLN A 210 25.24 5.95 13.48
CA GLN A 210 23.91 6.25 14.05
C GLN A 210 23.68 7.74 14.32
N LYS A 211 24.60 8.62 13.92
CA LYS A 211 24.48 10.07 14.19
C LYS A 211 23.27 10.69 13.48
N THR A 212 22.92 10.18 12.31
CA THR A 212 21.74 10.63 11.56
C THR A 212 20.58 9.68 11.84
N GLN A 213 19.60 10.17 12.58
CA GLN A 213 18.39 9.43 12.92
C GLN A 213 17.34 9.64 11.82
N VAL A 214 17.15 8.65 10.97
CA VAL A 214 16.12 8.62 9.93
C VAL A 214 14.80 8.09 10.49
N LEU A 215 14.86 7.14 11.44
CA LEU A 215 13.71 6.52 12.10
C LEU A 215 13.07 7.47 13.13
N THR A 216 12.36 8.49 12.65
CA THR A 216 11.65 9.46 13.48
C THR A 216 10.14 9.34 13.29
N PRO A 217 9.33 9.32 14.36
CA PRO A 217 7.87 9.33 14.24
C PRO A 217 7.37 10.50 13.38
N GLY A 218 6.39 10.25 12.52
CA GLY A 218 5.81 11.27 11.63
C GLY A 218 6.63 11.58 10.37
N ARG A 219 7.86 11.05 10.23
CA ARG A 219 8.67 11.22 9.01
C ARG A 219 8.20 10.30 7.89
N TRP A 220 8.09 10.84 6.68
CA TRP A 220 7.78 10.09 5.46
C TRP A 220 8.94 10.12 4.47
N TYR A 221 9.31 8.97 3.93
CA TYR A 221 10.21 8.85 2.78
C TYR A 221 9.49 9.32 1.52
N ILE A 222 10.14 10.19 0.73
CA ILE A 222 9.57 10.74 -0.50
C ILE A 222 10.38 10.26 -1.71
N ARG A 223 11.69 10.54 -1.74
CA ARG A 223 12.53 10.26 -2.91
C ARG A 223 14.00 10.10 -2.54
N GLU A 224 14.75 9.42 -3.41
CA GLU A 224 16.21 9.39 -3.36
C GLU A 224 16.80 9.49 -4.77
N GLY A 225 18.05 9.94 -4.87
CA GLY A 225 18.72 10.02 -6.17
C GLY A 225 20.03 10.80 -6.14
N TRP A 226 20.76 10.71 -7.25
CA TRP A 226 22.06 11.35 -7.42
C TRP A 226 21.91 12.71 -8.08
N LEU A 227 22.41 13.75 -7.43
CA LEU A 227 22.46 15.11 -7.99
C LEU A 227 23.88 15.65 -7.92
N LEU A 228 24.17 16.60 -8.81
CA LEU A 228 25.42 17.35 -8.82
C LEU A 228 25.25 18.59 -7.93
N VAL A 229 26.14 18.78 -6.96
CA VAL A 229 26.19 19.99 -6.15
C VAL A 229 27.11 21.00 -6.82
N VAL A 230 26.60 22.19 -7.10
CA VAL A 230 27.39 23.30 -7.63
C VAL A 230 28.06 24.03 -6.46
N PRO A 231 29.40 24.04 -6.35
CA PRO A 231 30.10 24.71 -5.27
C PRO A 231 30.14 26.23 -5.48
N SER A 232 30.35 26.97 -4.38
CA SER A 232 30.29 28.44 -4.38
C SER A 232 31.51 29.12 -5.01
N LYS A 233 32.65 28.43 -5.18
CA LYS A 233 33.92 29.01 -5.66
C LYS A 233 34.74 27.96 -6.42
N GLY A 234 34.83 28.05 -7.74
CA GLY A 234 35.87 27.44 -8.62
C GLY A 234 36.15 25.93 -8.52
N GLU A 235 35.49 25.20 -7.62
CA GLU A 235 35.66 23.77 -7.41
C GLU A 235 34.82 22.97 -8.41
N GLU A 236 35.23 21.72 -8.64
CA GLU A 236 34.48 20.79 -9.49
C GLU A 236 33.10 20.44 -8.92
N LEU A 237 32.17 20.12 -9.82
CA LEU A 237 30.84 19.64 -9.48
C LEU A 237 30.92 18.34 -8.67
N LYS A 238 30.28 18.33 -7.49
CA LYS A 238 30.35 17.18 -6.58
C LYS A 238 29.09 16.34 -6.73
N ARG A 239 29.23 15.13 -7.27
CA ARG A 239 28.13 14.14 -7.28
C ARG A 239 27.84 13.65 -5.85
N ARG A 240 26.57 13.73 -5.43
CA ARG A 240 26.10 13.36 -4.10
C ARG A 240 24.78 12.61 -4.18
N MET A 241 24.58 11.67 -3.26
CA MET A 241 23.32 10.95 -3.13
C MET A 241 22.47 11.69 -2.11
N PHE A 242 21.23 11.98 -2.49
CA PHE A 242 20.28 12.70 -1.68
C PHE A 242 19.12 11.81 -1.28
N PHE A 243 18.61 12.03 -0.07
CA PHE A 243 17.38 11.44 0.43
C PHE A 243 16.43 12.54 0.88
N LEU A 244 15.24 12.56 0.32
CA LEU A 244 14.18 13.49 0.65
C LEU A 244 13.13 12.81 1.52
N PHE A 245 12.86 13.45 2.65
CA PHE A 245 11.80 13.09 3.57
C PHE A 245 10.82 14.26 3.71
N SER A 246 9.70 14.03 4.40
CA SER A 246 8.66 15.04 4.63
C SER A 246 9.11 16.26 5.43
N ASP A 247 10.18 16.15 6.21
CA ASP A 247 10.65 17.19 7.14
C ASP A 247 12.13 17.56 6.93
N ILE A 248 12.93 16.66 6.34
CA ILE A 248 14.36 16.84 6.16
C ILE A 248 14.84 16.39 4.78
N PHE A 249 15.93 16.98 4.33
CA PHE A 249 16.66 16.60 3.13
C PHE A 249 18.11 16.27 3.48
N ILE A 250 18.55 15.06 3.17
CA ILE A 250 19.86 14.54 3.59
C ILE A 250 20.80 14.47 2.39
N ALA A 251 21.97 15.09 2.51
CA ALA A 251 23.06 14.96 1.55
C ALA A 251 24.08 13.93 2.03
N THR A 252 24.47 13.00 1.16
CA THR A 252 25.40 11.93 1.49
C THR A 252 26.49 11.74 0.43
N LYS A 253 27.60 11.12 0.84
CA LYS A 253 28.69 10.70 -0.05
C LYS A 253 28.96 9.20 0.14
N PRO A 254 29.34 8.46 -0.91
CA PRO A 254 29.92 7.13 -0.77
C PRO A 254 31.04 7.11 0.25
N CYS A 255 31.06 6.09 1.09
CA CYS A 255 32.27 5.76 1.85
C CYS A 255 33.37 5.29 0.88
N HIS A 256 34.62 5.38 1.33
CA HIS A 256 35.74 4.90 0.53
C HIS A 256 35.57 3.40 0.22
N PRO A 257 35.78 2.94 -1.03
CA PRO A 257 35.58 1.54 -1.40
C PRO A 257 36.44 0.56 -0.59
N LEU A 258 37.64 0.98 -0.20
CA LEU A 258 38.55 0.17 0.64
C LEU A 258 38.22 0.24 2.15
N HIS A 259 37.12 0.87 2.55
CA HIS A 259 36.76 0.92 3.97
C HIS A 259 36.29 -0.46 4.46
N PRO A 260 36.92 -1.03 5.50
CA PRO A 260 36.78 -2.46 5.85
C PRO A 260 35.34 -2.90 6.15
N LEU A 261 34.53 -2.06 6.80
CA LEU A 261 33.16 -2.40 7.20
C LEU A 261 32.04 -1.58 6.53
N ASN A 262 32.40 -0.55 5.75
CA ASN A 262 31.43 0.45 5.28
C ASN A 262 31.61 0.81 3.80
N SER A 263 32.33 0.00 3.03
CA SER A 263 32.56 0.23 1.58
C SER A 263 31.26 0.48 0.79
N ASN A 264 30.17 -0.19 1.18
CA ASN A 264 28.85 -0.07 0.53
C ASN A 264 27.90 0.95 1.21
N LYS A 265 28.39 1.75 2.18
CA LYS A 265 27.57 2.70 2.94
C LYS A 265 27.76 4.13 2.49
N LEU A 266 26.80 4.97 2.86
CA LEU A 266 26.79 6.40 2.59
C LEU A 266 27.11 7.18 3.87
N ALA A 267 28.15 8.01 3.84
CA ALA A 267 28.44 8.94 4.92
C ALA A 267 27.55 10.17 4.79
N CYS A 268 26.73 10.43 5.82
CA CYS A 268 25.96 11.66 5.92
C CYS A 268 26.91 12.87 5.93
N GLN A 269 26.64 13.87 5.10
CA GLN A 269 27.41 15.12 5.04
C GLN A 269 26.65 16.28 5.62
N ALA A 270 25.35 16.36 5.34
CA ALA A 270 24.49 17.40 5.88
C ALA A 270 23.05 16.90 5.96
N VAL A 271 22.31 17.44 6.94
CA VAL A 271 20.87 17.28 7.08
C VAL A 271 20.29 18.68 7.03
N TYR A 272 19.35 18.90 6.12
CA TYR A 272 18.72 20.18 5.88
C TYR A 272 17.25 20.11 6.31
N PRO A 273 16.83 20.87 7.33
CA PRO A 273 15.42 20.98 7.70
C PRO A 273 14.63 21.71 6.60
N LEU A 274 13.51 21.13 6.18
CA LEU A 274 12.71 21.67 5.05
C LEU A 274 11.78 22.82 5.45
N HIS A 275 11.42 22.93 6.73
CA HIS A 275 10.52 23.98 7.24
C HIS A 275 11.06 25.41 7.10
N GLN A 276 12.33 25.58 6.74
CA GLN A 276 12.98 26.87 6.47
C GLN A 276 13.58 26.93 5.06
N CYS A 277 13.20 26.01 4.18
CA CYS A 277 13.73 25.91 2.84
C CYS A 277 12.84 26.69 1.86
N VAL A 278 13.46 27.45 0.97
CA VAL A 278 12.80 27.97 -0.23
C VAL A 278 13.40 27.25 -1.44
N VAL A 279 12.55 26.71 -2.32
CA VAL A 279 12.95 25.95 -3.50
C VAL A 279 12.66 26.79 -4.73
N ASP A 280 13.72 27.21 -5.41
CA ASP A 280 13.61 27.96 -6.67
C ASP A 280 14.19 27.17 -7.82
N LYS A 281 13.51 27.18 -8.96
CA LYS A 281 14.05 26.65 -10.20
C LYS A 281 14.83 27.77 -10.89
N VAL A 282 16.15 27.64 -10.96
CA VAL A 282 17.02 28.67 -11.56
C VAL A 282 17.13 28.47 -13.07
N PHE A 283 17.29 27.22 -13.52
CA PHE A 283 17.35 26.85 -14.94
C PHE A 283 16.59 25.55 -15.22
N GLY A 284 16.21 25.33 -16.49
CA GLY A 284 15.42 24.17 -16.92
C GLY A 284 13.93 24.44 -17.04
N HIS A 285 13.50 25.68 -17.31
CA HIS A 285 12.08 25.99 -17.58
C HIS A 285 11.62 25.51 -18.97
N THR A 286 12.55 25.21 -19.88
CA THR A 286 12.31 24.78 -21.28
C THR A 286 12.96 23.41 -21.55
N GLN A 287 12.82 22.83 -22.76
CA GLN A 287 13.39 21.53 -23.17
C GLN A 287 14.95 21.53 -23.28
N SER A 288 15.64 22.07 -22.29
CA SER A 288 17.10 22.06 -22.19
C SER A 288 17.63 20.69 -21.74
N GLN A 289 18.92 20.44 -21.99
CA GLN A 289 19.62 19.28 -21.41
C GLN A 289 19.91 19.53 -19.92
N GLY A 290 18.91 19.24 -19.08
CA GLY A 290 19.00 19.32 -17.63
C GLY A 290 18.54 20.66 -17.04
N GLY A 291 18.73 20.80 -15.73
CA GLY A 291 18.29 21.98 -14.97
C GLY A 291 19.03 22.19 -13.66
N LEU A 292 18.74 23.33 -13.03
CA LEU A 292 19.37 23.79 -11.80
C LEU A 292 18.30 24.25 -10.80
N LEU A 293 18.37 23.70 -9.59
CA LEU A 293 17.55 24.09 -8.45
C LEU A 293 18.39 24.83 -7.42
N SER A 294 17.82 25.86 -6.82
CA SER A 294 18.37 26.56 -5.67
C SER A 294 17.52 26.26 -4.44
N LEU A 295 18.15 25.72 -3.41
CA LEU A 295 17.56 25.47 -2.11
C LEU A 295 18.15 26.48 -1.13
N SER A 296 17.36 27.48 -0.76
CA SER A 296 17.78 28.54 0.16
C SER A 296 17.34 28.20 1.58
N PHE A 297 18.31 28.06 2.48
CA PHE A 297 18.14 27.89 3.92
C PHE A 297 18.67 29.16 4.64
N PRO A 298 18.31 29.42 5.91
CA PRO A 298 18.62 30.70 6.58
C PRO A 298 20.09 31.14 6.56
N HIS A 299 21.02 30.19 6.52
CA HIS A 299 22.46 30.47 6.52
C HIS A 299 23.22 29.77 5.38
N LYS A 300 22.50 29.23 4.39
CA LYS A 300 23.14 28.46 3.31
C LYS A 300 22.23 28.34 2.10
N THR A 301 22.80 28.54 0.92
CA THR A 301 22.15 28.18 -0.34
C THR A 301 22.82 26.94 -0.92
N LEU A 302 22.03 25.96 -1.36
CA LEU A 302 22.47 24.75 -1.99
C LEU A 302 21.98 24.72 -3.44
N LEU A 303 22.92 24.73 -4.38
CA LEU A 303 22.64 24.64 -5.81
C LEU A 303 22.77 23.19 -6.28
N LEU A 304 21.68 22.63 -6.81
CA LEU A 304 21.59 21.24 -7.25
C LEU A 304 21.28 21.16 -8.74
N MET A 305 22.05 20.36 -9.46
CA MET A 305 21.94 20.18 -10.89
C MET A 305 21.70 18.70 -11.24
N SER A 306 20.89 18.48 -12.27
CA SER A 306 20.79 17.19 -12.98
C SER A 306 20.92 17.44 -14.47
N SER A 307 21.59 16.54 -15.19
CA SER A 307 21.69 16.57 -16.65
C SER A 307 20.43 16.08 -17.35
N GLU A 308 19.50 15.49 -16.61
CA GLU A 308 18.23 14.98 -17.13
C GLU A 308 17.07 15.90 -16.73
N GLN A 309 16.34 16.38 -17.73
CA GLN A 309 15.27 17.35 -17.56
C GLN A 309 14.07 16.78 -16.80
N GLN A 310 13.75 15.50 -17.00
CA GLN A 310 12.67 14.84 -16.27
C GLN A 310 13.04 14.68 -14.78
N ASP A 311 14.26 14.21 -14.51
CA ASP A 311 14.75 14.02 -13.14
C ASP A 311 14.72 15.32 -12.32
N ILE A 312 15.21 16.43 -12.88
CA ILE A 312 15.21 17.73 -12.18
C ILE A 312 13.79 18.28 -11.93
N ASN A 313 12.85 18.02 -12.84
CA ASN A 313 11.45 18.42 -12.69
C ASN A 313 10.76 17.63 -11.58
N ASP A 314 10.97 16.31 -11.56
CA ASP A 314 10.44 15.44 -10.51
C ASP A 314 11.03 15.82 -9.14
N TRP A 315 12.31 16.21 -9.10
CA TRP A 315 12.96 16.71 -7.89
C TRP A 315 12.35 18.02 -7.42
N TYR A 316 12.14 18.97 -8.33
CA TYR A 316 11.49 20.24 -8.02
C TYR A 316 10.09 20.01 -7.44
N GLN A 317 9.25 19.21 -8.10
CA GLN A 317 7.90 18.90 -7.61
C GLN A 317 7.92 18.24 -6.23
N SER A 318 8.82 17.27 -6.02
CA SER A 318 8.95 16.56 -4.74
C SER A 318 9.42 17.49 -3.63
N LEU A 319 10.41 18.34 -3.89
CA LEU A 319 10.95 19.30 -2.93
C LEU A 319 9.91 20.36 -2.57
N THR A 320 9.24 20.96 -3.56
CA THR A 320 8.19 21.96 -3.34
C THR A 320 6.99 21.37 -2.59
N ALA A 321 6.63 20.11 -2.82
CA ALA A 321 5.55 19.45 -2.07
C ALA A 321 5.92 19.13 -0.61
N ALA A 322 7.22 18.94 -0.35
CA ALA A 322 7.76 18.60 0.97
C ALA A 322 8.06 19.83 1.83
N VAL A 323 8.41 20.96 1.22
CA VAL A 323 8.48 22.26 1.88
C VAL A 323 7.06 22.71 2.21
N ARG A 324 6.72 22.74 3.49
CA ARG A 324 5.40 23.14 4.00
C ARG A 324 5.55 24.11 5.16
#